data_AF-A0A379AE60-F1
#
_entry.id   AF-A0A379AE60-F1
#
_cell.length_a   1.000
_cell.length_b   1.000
_cell.length_c   1.000
_cell.angle_alpha   90.00
_cell.angle_beta   90.00
_cell.angle_gamma   90.00
#
_symmetry.space_group_name_H-M   'P 1'
#
loop_
_entity.id
_entity.type
_entity.pdbx_description
1 polymer ?
#
loop_
_entity_poly.entity_id
_entity_poly.type
_entity_poly.pdbx_seq_one_letter_code
_entity_poly.pdbx_strand_id
1 'polypeptide(L)' 'MAENSVAIVESVVKLGHAMGLMVTAEGVETPGQMSALADAGCNQLQGLSVQSGGARRSALSH' A
#
# COMPACT_ATOMS: atom_id res chain seq x y z
N MET A 1 -1.31 -14.17 1.84
CA MET A 1 -1.06 -13.22 2.94
C MET A 1 -1.01 -14.01 4.24
N ALA A 2 -0.14 -13.66 5.19
CA ALA A 2 -0.14 -14.30 6.51
C ALA A 2 -1.38 -13.86 7.31
N GLU A 3 -1.93 -14.74 8.17
CA GLU A 3 -3.17 -14.50 8.93
C GLU A 3 -3.13 -13.22 9.78
N ASN A 4 -2.00 -12.95 10.44
CA ASN A 4 -1.82 -11.76 11.26
C ASN A 4 -1.79 -10.47 10.42
N SER A 5 -1.26 -10.53 9.21
CA SER A 5 -1.22 -9.37 8.30
C SER A 5 -2.62 -8.97 7.85
N VAL A 6 -3.53 -9.91 7.66
CA VAL A 6 -4.92 -9.64 7.26
C VAL A 6 -5.65 -8.87 8.37
N ALA A 7 -5.55 -9.34 9.61
CA ALA A 7 -6.21 -8.69 10.75
C ALA A 7 -5.73 -7.24 10.96
N ILE A 8 -4.44 -6.98 10.75
CA ILE A 8 -3.86 -5.62 10.84
C ILE A 8 -4.43 -4.74 9.73
N VAL A 9 -4.40 -5.20 8.48
CA VAL A 9 -4.92 -4.45 7.32
C VAL A 9 -6.39 -4.10 7.53
N GLU A 10 -7.22 -5.07 7.91
CA GLU A 10 -8.64 -4.82 8.17
C GLU A 10 -8.85 -3.79 9.29
N SER A 11 -8.08 -3.87 10.36
CA SER A 11 -8.19 -2.94 11.49
C SER A 11 -7.88 -1.51 11.08
N VAL A 12 -6.82 -1.32 10.29
CA VAL A 12 -6.43 -0.01 9.75
C VAL A 12 -7.49 0.52 8.78
N VAL A 13 -7.99 -0.31 7.88
CA VAL A 13 -9.04 0.10 6.92
C VAL A 13 -10.32 0.52 7.66
N LYS A 14 -10.77 -0.29 8.62
CA LYS A 14 -11.95 0.01 9.45
C LYS A 14 -11.78 1.33 10.19
N LEU A 15 -10.61 1.59 10.76
CA LEU A 15 -10.31 2.86 11.44
C LEU A 15 -10.38 4.06 10.47
N GLY A 16 -9.72 3.97 9.31
CA GLY A 16 -9.74 5.03 8.31
C GLY A 16 -11.17 5.38 7.87
N HIS A 17 -11.98 4.36 7.59
CA HIS A 17 -13.38 4.55 7.23
C HIS A 17 -14.22 5.14 8.37
N ALA A 18 -14.03 4.70 9.62
CA ALA A 18 -14.72 5.27 10.77
C ALA A 18 -14.39 6.76 10.97
N MET A 19 -13.22 7.20 10.51
CA MET A 19 -12.80 8.59 10.52
C MET A 19 -13.22 9.37 9.26
N GLY A 20 -13.92 8.74 8.31
CA GLY A 20 -14.30 9.36 7.03
C GLY A 20 -13.12 9.59 6.08
N LEU A 21 -12.01 8.86 6.25
CA LEU A 21 -10.82 8.95 5.41
C LEU A 21 -10.84 7.93 4.28
N MET A 22 -10.15 8.26 3.20
CA MET A 22 -9.77 7.28 2.16
C MET A 22 -8.50 6.55 2.57
N VAL A 23 -8.45 5.26 2.28
CA VAL A 23 -7.33 4.36 2.57
C VAL A 23 -6.67 3.94 1.26
N THR A 24 -5.39 4.25 1.13
CA THR A 24 -4.55 3.87 -0.01
C THR A 24 -3.58 2.78 0.42
N ALA A 25 -3.52 1.66 -0.31
CA ALA A 25 -2.48 0.66 -0.14
C ALA A 25 -1.36 0.90 -1.16
N GLU A 26 -0.17 1.22 -0.66
CA GLU A 26 1.04 1.42 -1.47
C GLU A 26 1.92 0.17 -1.50
N GLY A 27 2.72 0.01 -2.55
CA GLY A 27 3.64 -1.11 -2.70
C GLY A 27 2.95 -2.44 -3.02
N VAL A 28 1.84 -2.42 -3.75
CA VAL A 28 1.18 -3.65 -4.21
C VAL A 28 2.01 -4.31 -5.32
N GLU A 29 2.60 -5.47 -5.06
CA GLU A 29 3.55 -6.11 -6.00
C GLU A 29 2.91 -7.23 -6.82
N THR A 30 1.84 -7.84 -6.30
CA THR A 30 1.20 -9.01 -6.91
C THR A 30 -0.31 -8.82 -7.11
N PRO A 31 -0.90 -9.46 -8.13
CA PRO A 31 -2.36 -9.47 -8.31
C PRO A 31 -3.11 -10.03 -7.10
N GLY A 32 -2.53 -11.02 -6.40
CA GLY A 32 -3.12 -11.60 -5.20
C GLY A 32 -3.19 -10.60 -4.04
N GLN A 33 -2.17 -9.75 -3.87
CA GLN A 33 -2.25 -8.65 -2.90
C GLN A 33 -3.29 -7.60 -3.32
N MET A 34 -3.37 -7.29 -4.61
CA MET A 34 -4.35 -6.33 -5.13
C MET A 34 -5.79 -6.77 -4.82
N SER A 35 -6.13 -8.04 -5.09
CA SER A 35 -7.44 -8.59 -4.75
C SER A 35 -7.70 -8.52 -3.25
N ALA A 36 -6.76 -9.02 -2.43
CA ALA A 36 -6.99 -9.07 -1.00
C ALA A 36 -7.08 -7.69 -0.32
N LEU A 37 -6.35 -6.69 -0.84
CA LEU A 37 -6.43 -5.30 -0.35
C LEU A 37 -7.72 -4.60 -0.80
N ALA A 38 -8.20 -4.90 -2.02
CA ALA A 38 -9.52 -4.45 -2.47
C ALA A 38 -10.63 -5.06 -1.61
N ASP A 39 -10.55 -6.37 -1.34
CA ASP A 39 -11.51 -7.10 -0.50
C ASP A 39 -11.51 -6.58 0.95
N ALA A 40 -10.33 -6.21 1.46
CA ALA A 40 -10.20 -5.59 2.78
C ALA A 40 -10.79 -4.16 2.86
N GLY A 41 -11.08 -3.54 1.71
CA GLY A 41 -11.76 -2.25 1.61
C GLY A 41 -10.85 -1.05 1.33
N CYS A 42 -9.60 -1.24 0.88
CA CYS A 42 -8.78 -0.10 0.44
C CYS A 42 -9.43 0.60 -0.76
N ASN A 43 -9.47 1.93 -0.75
CA ASN A 43 -10.09 2.72 -1.81
C ASN A 43 -9.17 2.86 -3.03
N GLN A 44 -7.87 2.92 -2.80
CA GLN A 44 -6.86 3.04 -3.85
C GLN A 44 -5.72 2.05 -3.63
N LEU A 45 -5.17 1.54 -4.73
CA LEU A 45 -4.08 0.58 -4.74
C LEU A 45 -2.97 1.13 -5.64
N GLN A 46 -1.77 1.27 -5.12
CA GLN A 46 -0.62 1.81 -5.82
C GLN A 46 0.52 0.80 -5.79
N GLY A 47 0.91 0.31 -6.95
CA GLY A 47 1.99 -0.67 -7.10
C GLY A 47 1.76 -1.58 -8.30
N LEU A 48 2.89 -1.91 -8.97
CA LEU A 48 3.13 -2.84 -10.09
C LEU A 48 4.32 -2.38 -10.97
N SER A 49 4.97 -1.25 -10.64
CA SER A 49 6.07 -0.68 -11.43
C SER A 49 7.45 -0.90 -10.81
N VAL A 50 8.42 -1.19 -11.71
CA VAL A 50 9.83 -1.55 -11.45
C VAL A 50 10.50 -0.74 -10.34
N GLN A 51 11.00 -1.44 -9.33
CA GLN A 51 11.95 -0.87 -8.37
C GLN A 51 13.27 -0.60 -9.12
N SER A 52 13.37 0.53 -9.81
CA SER A 52 14.66 1.08 -10.21
C SER A 52 15.37 1.55 -8.94
N GLY A 53 16.11 0.64 -8.32
CA GLY A 53 16.94 0.91 -7.16
C GLY A 53 17.82 2.14 -7.39
N GLY A 54 17.71 3.08 -6.45
CA GLY A 54 18.60 4.22 -6.18
C GLY A 54 19.60 4.67 -7.24
N ALA A 55 19.35 5.85 -7.81
CA ALA A 55 20.43 6.79 -8.11
C ALA A 55 20.42 7.91 -7.06
N ARG A 56 21.07 7.68 -5.91
CA ARG A 56 21.53 8.80 -5.07
C ARG A 56 22.56 9.57 -5.90
N ARG A 57 22.17 10.69 -6.51
CA ARG A 57 23.15 11.69 -6.96
C ARG A 57 23.38 12.65 -5.81
N SER A 58 24.49 12.43 -5.11
CA SER A 58 25.09 13.45 -4.25
C SER A 58 25.79 14.49 -5.13
N ALA A 59 25.63 15.77 -4.78
CA ALA A 59 26.35 16.96 -5.26
C ALA A 59 26.01 17.42 -6.71
N LEU A 60 25.86 18.71 -7.03
CA LEU A 60 26.68 19.86 -6.66
C LEU A 60 25.84 21.17 -6.69
N SER A 61 26.18 22.08 -5.77
CA SER A 61 25.86 23.53 -5.74
C SER A 61 25.91 24.21 -7.11
N HIS A 62 25.02 25.18 -7.37
CA HIS A 62 25.28 26.55 -7.86
C HIS A 62 24.04 27.41 -7.58
#